data_AF-A0A7C4NQX4-F1
#
_entry.id   AF-A0A7C4NQX4-F1
#
_cell.length_a   1.000
_cell.length_b   1.000
_cell.length_c   1.000
_cell.angle_alpha   90.00
_cell.angle_beta   90.00
_cell.angle_gamma   90.00
#
_symmetry.space_group_name_H-M   'P 1'
#
loop_
_entity.id
_entity.type
_entity.pdbx_description
1 polymer ?
#
loop_
_entity_poly.entity_id
_entity_poly.type
_entity_poly.pdbx_seq_one_letter_code
_entity_poly.pdbx_strand_id
1 'polypeptide(L)'
;MPDFKYWSNECARRFSKIGSKMEYREAVTRNHLIAAENGDMIIRHLILPNHLECDTKPILRWIADNIGNKVLVNVMEQYRPEHQVILKPELYKDIARRPYREEILEAYSYAKQLGIIYEPIS
;
A
#
# COMPACT_ATOMS: atom_id res chain seq x y z
N MET A 1 2.40 -5.21 13.23
CA MET A 1 1.73 -4.30 12.28
C MET A 1 2.55 -4.24 10.98
N PRO A 2 2.28 -5.16 10.02
CA PRO A 2 3.02 -5.21 8.75
C PRO A 2 2.64 -4.09 7.77
N ASP A 3 3.56 -3.81 6.85
CA ASP A 3 3.38 -2.85 5.75
C ASP A 3 3.10 -3.58 4.43
N PHE A 4 2.07 -3.13 3.71
CA PHE A 4 1.81 -3.52 2.32
C PHE A 4 2.00 -2.28 1.44
N LYS A 5 3.22 -2.12 0.91
CA LYS A 5 3.62 -0.87 0.23
C LYS A 5 3.25 -0.85 -1.25
N TYR A 6 3.42 -1.98 -1.94
CA TYR A 6 3.27 -2.06 -3.40
C TYR A 6 2.54 -3.34 -3.81
N TRP A 7 1.66 -3.26 -4.80
CA TRP A 7 1.19 -4.45 -5.50
C TRP A 7 2.06 -4.73 -6.72
N SER A 8 2.46 -3.68 -7.43
CA SER A 8 3.34 -3.76 -8.58
C SER A 8 4.77 -4.08 -8.13
N ASN A 9 5.30 -5.19 -8.64
CA ASN A 9 6.71 -5.52 -8.45
C ASN A 9 7.63 -4.49 -9.11
N GLU A 10 7.16 -3.78 -10.15
CA GLU A 10 7.90 -2.68 -10.74
C GLU A 10 8.06 -1.52 -9.74
N CYS A 11 6.98 -1.11 -9.08
CA CYS A 11 7.03 -0.08 -8.04
C CYS A 11 7.97 -0.50 -6.90
N ALA A 12 7.88 -1.75 -6.46
CA ALA A 12 8.76 -2.31 -5.43
C ALA A 12 10.25 -2.25 -5.82
N ARG A 13 10.59 -2.62 -7.06
CA ARG A 13 11.96 -2.54 -7.58
C ARG A 13 12.43 -1.10 -7.71
N ARG A 14 11.59 -0.22 -8.25
CA ARG A 14 11.95 1.18 -8.55
C ARG A 14 12.12 2.03 -7.30
N PHE A 15 11.20 1.90 -6.34
CA PHE A 15 11.17 2.77 -5.16
C PHE A 15 11.94 2.19 -3.97
N SER A 16 12.03 0.87 -3.86
CA SER A 16 12.71 0.21 -2.73
C SER A 16 13.91 -0.62 -3.14
N LYS A 17 14.31 -0.60 -4.42
CA LYS A 17 15.49 -1.34 -4.94
C LYS A 17 15.47 -2.81 -4.56
N ILE A 18 14.26 -3.38 -4.46
CA ILE A 18 14.08 -4.79 -4.11
C ILE A 18 14.58 -5.61 -5.29
N GLY A 19 15.74 -6.24 -5.14
CA GLY A 19 16.25 -7.26 -6.05
C GLY A 19 16.20 -8.61 -5.34
N SER A 20 15.55 -9.60 -5.93
CA SER A 20 15.42 -10.91 -5.28
C SER A 20 15.08 -12.04 -6.24
N LYS A 21 15.36 -13.27 -5.78
CA LYS A 21 14.95 -14.55 -6.39
C LYS A 21 13.43 -14.78 -6.38
N MET A 22 12.69 -14.00 -5.60
CA MET A 22 11.24 -14.07 -5.40
C MET A 22 10.67 -12.65 -5.45
N GLU A 23 9.51 -12.48 -6.05
CA GLU A 23 8.90 -11.17 -6.24
C GLU A 23 8.33 -10.57 -4.94
N TYR A 24 8.36 -9.24 -4.80
CA TYR A 24 7.89 -8.55 -3.58
C TYR A 24 6.46 -8.92 -3.23
N ARG A 25 5.54 -8.84 -4.22
CA ARG A 25 4.13 -9.14 -4.02
C ARG A 25 3.95 -10.55 -3.47
N GLU A 26 4.65 -11.54 -4.04
CA GLU A 26 4.54 -12.94 -3.65
C GLU A 26 5.01 -13.16 -2.21
N ALA A 27 6.13 -12.55 -1.83
CA ALA A 27 6.63 -12.63 -0.46
C ALA A 27 5.67 -11.98 0.53
N VAL A 28 5.16 -10.78 0.21
CA VAL A 28 4.28 -10.00 1.10
C VAL A 28 2.92 -10.67 1.27
N THR A 29 2.25 -11.12 0.21
CA THR A 29 0.94 -11.76 0.32
C THR A 29 1.01 -13.05 1.13
N ARG A 30 2.02 -13.90 0.87
CA ARG A 30 2.29 -15.11 1.66
C ARG A 30 2.50 -14.78 3.14
N ASN A 31 3.32 -13.78 3.44
CA ASN A 31 3.61 -13.40 4.83
C ASN A 31 2.37 -12.83 5.54
N HIS A 32 1.54 -12.06 4.85
CA HIS A 32 0.31 -11.51 5.43
C HIS A 32 -0.73 -12.59 5.72
N LEU A 33 -0.85 -13.61 4.87
CA LEU A 33 -1.71 -14.77 5.14
C LEU A 33 -1.26 -15.52 6.40
N ILE A 34 0.04 -15.84 6.50
CA ILE A 34 0.61 -16.50 7.68
C ILE A 34 0.39 -15.66 8.93
N ALA A 35 0.61 -14.34 8.85
CA ALA A 35 0.43 -13.45 9.99
C ALA A 35 -1.04 -13.40 10.45
N ALA A 36 -1.99 -13.33 9.51
CA ALA A 36 -3.43 -13.28 9.81
C ALA A 36 -3.97 -14.60 10.39
N GLU A 37 -3.30 -15.73 10.16
CA GLU A 37 -3.63 -17.02 10.77
C GLU A 37 -3.14 -17.14 12.23
N ASN A 38 -2.11 -16.38 12.61
CA ASN A 38 -1.39 -16.57 13.87
C ASN A 38 -1.63 -15.47 14.92
N GLY A 39 -2.42 -14.44 14.60
CA GLY A 39 -2.82 -13.41 15.57
C GLY A 39 -3.44 -12.18 14.96
N ASP A 40 -3.81 -11.23 15.82
CA ASP A 40 -4.36 -9.95 15.40
C ASP A 40 -3.30 -9.10 14.72
N MET A 41 -3.66 -8.49 13.59
CA MET A 41 -2.78 -7.60 12.87
C MET A 41 -3.50 -6.43 12.25
N ILE A 42 -2.78 -5.31 12.22
CA ILE A 42 -3.14 -4.11 11.47
C ILE A 42 -2.22 -4.07 10.26
N ILE A 43 -2.77 -3.99 9.05
CA ILE A 43 -1.99 -3.78 7.82
C ILE A 43 -1.89 -2.29 7.59
N ARG A 44 -0.69 -1.78 7.32
CA ARG A 44 -0.48 -0.39 6.93
C ARG A 44 -0.27 -0.28 5.43
N HIS A 45 -1.02 0.62 4.80
CA HIS A 45 -0.85 0.95 3.40
C HIS A 45 -0.71 2.47 3.23
N LEU A 46 0.42 2.91 2.71
CA LEU A 46 0.68 4.32 2.43
C LEU A 46 0.23 4.64 1.01
N ILE A 47 -0.67 5.61 0.87
CA ILE A 47 -1.11 6.08 -0.44
C ILE A 47 0.05 6.81 -1.11
N LEU A 48 0.46 6.33 -2.28
CA LEU A 48 1.43 6.99 -3.14
C LEU A 48 0.71 7.78 -4.23
N PRO A 49 1.11 9.04 -4.49
CA PRO A 49 0.56 9.81 -5.61
C PRO A 49 0.80 9.08 -6.94
N ASN A 50 -0.17 9.14 -7.85
CA ASN A 50 -0.16 8.49 -9.17
C ASN A 50 -0.10 6.94 -9.15
N HIS A 51 -0.17 6.29 -7.98
CA HIS A 51 -0.08 4.82 -7.85
C HIS A 51 -1.34 4.18 -7.27
N LEU A 52 -2.48 4.86 -7.38
CA LEU A 52 -3.75 4.38 -6.86
C LEU A 52 -4.22 3.09 -7.57
N GLU A 53 -4.12 3.05 -8.90
CA GLU A 53 -4.59 1.91 -9.72
C GLU A 53 -3.64 0.72 -9.68
N CYS A 54 -2.33 0.97 -9.72
CA CYS A 54 -1.35 -0.12 -9.79
C CYS A 54 -0.99 -0.69 -8.43
N ASP A 55 -1.12 0.07 -7.34
CA ASP A 55 -0.77 -0.36 -5.98
C ASP A 55 -1.96 -0.33 -5.02
N THR A 56 -2.55 0.84 -4.72
CA THR A 56 -3.53 0.98 -3.63
C THR A 56 -4.78 0.13 -3.82
N LYS A 57 -5.49 0.25 -4.96
CA LYS A 57 -6.73 -0.50 -5.19
C LYS A 57 -6.47 -2.01 -5.22
N PRO A 58 -5.47 -2.54 -5.95
CA PRO A 58 -5.16 -3.97 -5.90
C PRO A 58 -4.81 -4.48 -4.50
N ILE A 59 -4.07 -3.72 -3.69
CA ILE A 59 -3.77 -4.09 -2.30
C ILE A 59 -5.06 -4.21 -1.49
N LEU A 60 -5.90 -3.18 -1.50
CA LEU A 60 -7.14 -3.16 -0.75
C LEU A 60 -8.06 -4.31 -1.18
N ARG A 61 -8.22 -4.51 -2.49
CA ARG A 61 -8.99 -5.62 -3.03
C ARG A 61 -8.45 -6.97 -2.59
N TRP A 62 -7.14 -7.19 -2.68
CA TRP A 62 -6.55 -8.44 -2.26
C TRP A 62 -6.76 -8.70 -0.76
N ILE A 63 -6.60 -7.68 0.08
CA ILE A 63 -6.86 -7.80 1.53
C ILE A 63 -8.31 -8.21 1.77
N ALA A 64 -9.27 -7.54 1.13
CA ALA A 64 -10.68 -7.86 1.26
C ALA A 64 -11.01 -9.30 0.80
N ASP A 65 -10.46 -9.71 -0.35
CA ASP A 65 -10.73 -11.02 -0.95
C ASP A 65 -10.06 -12.18 -0.20
N ASN A 66 -8.92 -11.97 0.48
CA ASN A 66 -8.08 -13.05 1.02
C ASN A 66 -8.02 -13.10 2.55
N ILE A 67 -8.07 -11.94 3.21
CA ILE A 67 -7.96 -11.84 4.68
C ILE A 67 -9.30 -11.41 5.28
N GLY A 68 -10.03 -10.53 4.59
CA GLY A 68 -11.35 -10.05 4.99
C GLY A 68 -11.33 -9.27 6.30
N ASN A 69 -12.36 -9.48 7.12
CA ASN A 69 -12.59 -8.77 8.38
C ASN A 69 -11.70 -9.21 9.55
N LYS A 70 -10.75 -10.14 9.33
CA LYS A 70 -9.81 -10.59 10.37
C LYS A 70 -8.74 -9.55 10.71
N VAL A 71 -8.60 -8.50 9.89
CA VAL A 71 -7.55 -7.48 10.05
C VAL A 71 -8.13 -6.08 9.89
N LEU A 72 -7.53 -5.13 10.60
CA LEU A 72 -7.76 -3.72 10.35
C LEU A 72 -6.74 -3.22 9.32
N VAL A 73 -7.13 -2.24 8.51
CA VAL A 73 -6.22 -1.63 7.52
C VAL A 73 -6.08 -0.15 7.82
N ASN A 74 -4.87 0.30 8.15
CA ASN A 74 -4.56 1.72 8.25
C ASN A 74 -4.19 2.23 6.85
N VAL A 75 -5.07 3.04 6.26
CA VAL A 75 -4.86 3.66 4.95
C VAL A 75 -4.31 5.07 5.17
N MET A 76 -3.01 5.23 4.96
CA MET A 76 -2.26 6.43 5.36
C MET A 76 -2.11 7.42 4.21
N GLU A 77 -2.52 8.67 4.43
CA GLU A 77 -2.34 9.80 3.51
C GLU A 77 -1.00 10.55 3.70
N GLN A 78 -0.15 10.05 4.59
CA GLN A 78 1.00 10.78 5.16
C GLN A 78 2.24 10.80 4.27
N TYR A 79 2.12 10.44 2.98
CA TYR A 79 3.29 10.40 2.09
C TYR A 79 3.87 11.80 1.89
N ARG A 80 5.19 11.90 2.00
CA ARG A 80 5.96 13.11 1.73
C ARG A 80 7.16 12.72 0.86
N PRO A 81 7.42 13.43 -0.25
CA PRO A 81 8.63 13.20 -1.02
C PRO A 81 9.84 13.59 -0.16
N GLU A 82 10.78 12.65 0.02
CA GLU A 82 12.00 12.84 0.81
C GLU A 82 13.19 12.13 0.16
N HIS A 83 14.40 12.42 0.66
CA HIS A 83 15.64 11.74 0.29
C HIS A 83 15.87 11.65 -1.24
N GLN A 84 15.93 10.44 -1.83
CA GLN A 84 16.20 10.26 -3.27
C GLN A 84 15.16 10.95 -4.16
N VAL A 85 13.91 11.05 -3.70
CA VAL A 85 12.82 11.68 -4.47
C VAL A 85 13.09 13.17 -4.64
N ILE A 86 13.58 13.84 -3.59
CA ILE A 86 13.97 15.27 -3.65
C ILE A 86 15.30 15.43 -4.40
N LEU A 87 16.26 14.52 -4.20
CA LEU A 87 17.59 14.63 -4.83
C LEU A 87 17.56 14.36 -6.33
N LYS A 88 16.60 13.55 -6.80
CA LYS A 88 16.49 13.12 -8.20
C LYS A 88 15.02 13.15 -8.66
N PRO A 89 14.36 14.31 -8.66
CA PRO A 89 12.93 14.42 -8.98
C PRO A 89 12.64 13.91 -10.39
N GLU A 90 13.58 14.05 -11.32
CA GLU A 90 13.46 13.55 -12.69
C GLU A 90 13.24 12.03 -12.78
N LEU A 91 13.76 11.26 -11.81
CA LEU A 91 13.60 9.79 -11.76
C LEU A 91 12.34 9.35 -11.01
N TYR A 92 11.75 10.23 -10.21
CA TYR A 92 10.66 9.96 -9.29
C TYR A 92 9.50 10.93 -9.48
N LYS A 93 9.30 11.46 -10.70
CA LYS A 93 8.34 12.54 -11.00
C LYS A 93 6.92 12.23 -10.54
N ASP A 94 6.51 10.98 -10.69
CA ASP A 94 5.22 10.44 -10.26
C ASP A 94 5.04 10.43 -8.74
N ILE A 95 6.12 10.31 -7.97
CA ILE A 95 6.07 10.39 -6.50
C ILE A 95 6.69 11.66 -5.92
N ALA A 96 7.05 12.64 -6.74
CA ALA A 96 7.70 13.88 -6.30
C ALA A 96 6.74 14.91 -5.66
N ARG A 97 5.57 14.47 -5.17
CA ARG A 97 4.54 15.32 -4.55
C ARG A 97 3.83 14.57 -3.43
N ARG A 98 2.99 15.26 -2.67
CA ARG A 98 2.01 14.57 -1.80
C ARG A 98 0.82 14.07 -2.63
N PRO A 99 0.09 13.04 -2.16
CA PRO A 99 -1.18 12.66 -2.76
C PRO A 99 -2.14 13.85 -2.79
N TYR A 100 -2.91 13.99 -3.86
CA TYR A 100 -3.99 14.94 -3.92
C TYR A 100 -5.17 14.46 -3.07
N ARG A 101 -6.04 15.39 -2.69
CA ARG A 101 -7.21 15.06 -1.87
C ARG A 101 -8.13 14.07 -2.58
N GLU A 102 -8.22 14.17 -3.90
CA GLU A 102 -9.00 13.27 -4.74
C GLU A 102 -8.47 11.83 -4.65
N GLU A 103 -7.15 11.63 -4.73
CA GLU A 103 -6.53 10.30 -4.61
C GLU A 103 -6.78 9.68 -3.24
N ILE A 104 -6.72 10.50 -2.18
CA ILE A 104 -7.00 10.08 -0.80
C ILE A 104 -8.46 9.66 -0.65
N LEU A 105 -9.39 10.53 -1.07
CA LEU A 105 -10.83 10.27 -0.99
C LEU A 105 -11.21 9.04 -1.82
N GLU A 106 -10.57 8.84 -2.96
CA GLU A 106 -10.80 7.67 -3.80
C GLU A 106 -10.31 6.38 -3.14
N ALA A 107 -9.14 6.40 -2.50
CA ALA A 107 -8.65 5.27 -1.71
C ALA A 107 -9.61 4.92 -0.55
N TYR A 108 -10.09 5.92 0.18
CA TYR A 108 -11.04 5.75 1.28
C TYR A 108 -12.40 5.26 0.81
N SER A 109 -12.92 5.83 -0.27
CA SER A 109 -14.17 5.38 -0.89
C SER A 109 -14.05 3.92 -1.34
N TYR A 110 -12.93 3.54 -1.94
CA TYR A 110 -12.70 2.18 -2.39
C TYR A 110 -12.57 1.18 -1.22
N ALA A 111 -11.82 1.54 -0.17
CA ALA A 111 -11.73 0.74 1.05
C ALA A 111 -13.12 0.52 1.68
N LYS A 112 -13.95 1.56 1.73
CA LYS A 112 -15.33 1.50 2.22
C LYS A 112 -16.22 0.59 1.37
N GLN A 113 -16.11 0.67 0.04
CA GLN A 113 -16.86 -0.21 -0.88
C GLN A 113 -16.51 -1.69 -0.69
N LEU A 114 -15.26 -1.99 -0.35
CA LEU A 114 -14.79 -3.34 -0.06
C LEU A 114 -15.12 -3.82 1.36
N GLY A 115 -15.75 -2.99 2.20
CA GLY A 115 -16.07 -3.33 3.59
C GLY A 115 -14.84 -3.40 4.50
N ILE A 116 -13.73 -2.76 4.12
CA ILE A 116 -12.51 -2.73 4.93
C ILE A 116 -12.69 -1.75 6.10
N ILE A 117 -12.33 -2.19 7.30
CA ILE A 117 -12.36 -1.37 8.51
C ILE A 117 -11.04 -0.57 8.58
N TYR A 118 -11.10 0.72 8.22
CA TYR A 118 -9.94 1.63 8.25
C TYR A 118 -10.11 2.86 9.15
N GLU A 119 -11.34 3.32 9.37
CA GLU A 119 -11.67 4.53 10.13
C GLU A 119 -11.17 4.57 11.59
N PRO A 120 -11.11 3.47 12.36
CA PRO A 120 -10.69 3.53 13.77
C PRO A 120 -9.21 3.87 13.98
N ILE A 121 -8.40 3.83 12.93
CA ILE A 121 -6.93 3.81 13.01
C ILE A 121 -6.22 4.66 11.92
N SER A 122 -6.99 5.36 11.08
CA SER A 122 -6.46 6.23 10.01
C SER A 122 -6.48 7.70 10.43
#